data_AF-A0A094CX63-F1
#
_entry.id   AF-A0A094CX63-F1
#
_cell.length_a   1.000
_cell.length_b   1.000
_cell.length_c   1.000
_cell.angle_alpha   90.00
_cell.angle_beta   90.00
_cell.angle_gamma   90.00
#
_symmetry.space_group_name_H-M   'P 1'
#
loop_
_entity.id
_entity.type
_entity.pdbx_description
1 polymer ?
#
loop_
_entity_poly.entity_id
_entity_poly.type
_entity_poly.pdbx_seq_one_letter_code
_entity_poly.pdbx_strand_id
1 'polypeptide(L)'
;MSTSAHAKKTLVFRLNAYRYEDHDFKWWFPDGPEMPEYKVMSPIGTHPILVAYGNELHPRVLEALARVPWQTVDIFRLGFADNDDNPPVVLITIMEEDSDENLVQVAVDQIRSIMVENGFLDVHAEAKTG
;
A
#
# COMPACT_ATOMS: atom_id res chain seq x y z
N MET A 1 -41.43 28.71 -18.57
CA MET A 1 -40.24 29.55 -18.38
C MET A 1 -39.51 29.05 -17.15
N SER A 2 -38.27 28.59 -17.36
CA SER A 2 -37.34 28.06 -16.36
C SER A 2 -36.64 29.22 -15.64
N THR A 3 -36.42 29.11 -14.33
CA THR A 3 -35.28 29.77 -13.69
C THR A 3 -34.65 28.81 -12.68
N SER A 4 -33.40 28.45 -13.00
CA SER A 4 -32.49 27.61 -12.22
C SER A 4 -31.75 28.48 -11.21
N ALA A 5 -31.77 28.08 -9.94
CA ALA A 5 -30.81 28.55 -8.94
C ALA A 5 -29.67 27.52 -8.83
N HIS A 6 -28.53 27.83 -9.45
CA HIS A 6 -27.25 27.17 -9.22
C HIS A 6 -26.62 27.75 -7.95
N ALA A 7 -26.41 26.91 -6.94
CA ALA A 7 -25.48 27.20 -5.85
C ALA A 7 -24.53 26.01 -5.68
N LYS A 8 -23.24 26.32 -5.81
CA LYS A 8 -22.09 25.41 -5.93
C LYS A 8 -21.99 24.46 -4.74
N LYS A 9 -22.00 23.15 -5.01
CA LYS A 9 -21.54 22.14 -4.05
C LYS A 9 -20.02 22.10 -4.11
N THR A 10 -19.39 22.64 -3.08
CA THR A 10 -17.98 22.45 -2.75
C THR A 10 -17.67 20.95 -2.75
N LEU A 11 -16.82 20.51 -3.69
CA LEU A 11 -16.32 19.14 -3.72
C LEU A 11 -15.18 19.04 -2.71
N VAL A 12 -15.52 18.61 -1.50
CA VAL A 12 -14.52 18.11 -0.55
C VAL A 12 -14.15 16.71 -1.04
N PHE A 13 -13.01 16.57 -1.70
CA PHE A 13 -12.43 15.26 -1.97
C PHE A 13 -11.97 14.68 -0.63
N ARG A 14 -12.85 13.92 0.04
CA ARG A 14 -12.42 12.98 1.07
C ARG A 14 -11.66 11.86 0.34
N LEU A 15 -10.39 11.72 0.67
CA LEU A 15 -9.60 10.50 0.44
C LEU A 15 -10.24 9.36 1.25
N ASN A 16 -11.35 8.82 0.75
CA ASN A 16 -11.82 7.53 1.21
C ASN A 16 -10.98 6.50 0.46
N ALA A 17 -9.88 6.08 1.08
CA ALA A 17 -9.25 4.81 0.77
C ALA A 17 -10.35 3.75 0.61
N TYR A 18 -10.28 2.97 -0.47
CA TYR A 18 -11.23 1.93 -0.85
C TYR A 18 -11.56 1.00 0.32
N ARG A 19 -12.54 1.37 1.15
CA ARG A 19 -13.14 0.49 2.13
C ARG A 19 -14.08 -0.41 1.37
N TYR A 20 -13.76 -1.70 1.37
CA TYR A 20 -14.56 -2.77 0.78
C TYR A 20 -16.00 -2.82 1.30
N GLU A 21 -16.30 -2.09 2.39
CA GLU A 21 -17.56 -2.11 3.11
C GLU A 21 -18.70 -1.24 2.53
N ASP A 22 -18.44 -0.39 1.53
CA ASP A 22 -19.40 0.67 1.14
C ASP A 22 -19.98 0.55 -0.29
N HIS A 23 -19.82 -0.59 -0.95
CA HIS A 23 -20.39 -0.80 -2.27
C HIS A 23 -21.55 -1.78 -2.20
N ASP A 24 -22.70 -1.37 -2.77
CA ASP A 24 -23.93 -2.14 -3.01
C ASP A 24 -23.70 -3.39 -3.92
N PHE A 25 -22.74 -4.25 -3.58
CA PHE A 25 -22.37 -5.47 -4.30
C PHE A 25 -23.36 -6.63 -4.09
N LYS A 26 -24.43 -6.42 -3.32
CA LYS A 26 -25.45 -7.43 -2.99
C LYS A 26 -26.06 -8.13 -4.22
N TRP A 27 -26.04 -7.49 -5.39
CA TRP A 27 -26.61 -8.05 -6.62
C TRP A 27 -25.67 -9.01 -7.37
N TRP A 28 -24.37 -9.00 -7.10
CA TRP A 28 -23.38 -9.81 -7.82
C TRP A 28 -22.94 -11.07 -7.08
N PHE A 29 -23.27 -11.17 -5.79
CA PHE A 29 -22.96 -12.33 -4.95
C PHE A 29 -24.24 -12.80 -4.25
N PRO A 30 -24.96 -13.81 -4.80
CA PRO A 30 -26.21 -14.31 -4.21
C PRO A 30 -26.03 -14.85 -2.78
N ASP A 31 -24.83 -15.30 -2.43
CA ASP A 31 -24.44 -15.76 -1.09
C ASP A 31 -23.67 -14.70 -0.27
N GLY A 32 -23.58 -13.45 -0.77
CA GLY A 32 -22.74 -12.38 -0.24
C GLY A 32 -21.29 -12.46 -0.73
N PRO A 33 -20.50 -11.37 -0.72
CA PRO A 33 -19.07 -11.51 -0.96
C PRO A 33 -18.54 -12.47 0.11
N GLU A 34 -17.87 -13.56 -0.28
CA GLU A 34 -16.96 -14.24 0.66
C GLU A 34 -16.06 -13.14 1.19
N MET A 35 -16.22 -12.80 2.48
CA MET A 35 -15.38 -11.80 3.08
C MET A 35 -13.95 -12.33 2.95
N PRO A 36 -13.04 -11.61 2.28
CA PRO A 36 -11.66 -12.06 2.22
C PRO A 36 -11.18 -12.25 3.65
N GLU A 37 -10.46 -13.35 3.88
CA GLU A 37 -9.94 -13.65 5.21
C GLU A 37 -9.05 -12.50 5.74
N TYR A 38 -8.69 -12.52 7.02
CA TYR A 38 -7.80 -11.50 7.58
C TYR A 38 -6.44 -11.46 6.84
N LYS A 39 -5.83 -10.27 6.73
CA LYS A 39 -4.49 -10.16 6.16
C LYS A 39 -3.46 -10.88 7.03
N VAL A 40 -2.56 -11.62 6.40
CA VAL A 40 -1.45 -12.33 7.05
C VAL A 40 -0.11 -11.86 6.51
N MET A 41 0.88 -11.84 7.41
CA MET A 41 2.29 -11.71 7.04
C MET A 41 2.93 -13.09 7.07
N SER A 42 3.62 -13.47 6.00
CA SER A 42 4.34 -14.74 5.93
C SER A 42 5.78 -14.54 5.45
N PRO A 43 6.69 -15.50 5.76
CA PRO A 43 8.07 -15.40 5.32
C PRO A 43 8.16 -15.29 3.80
N ILE A 44 9.09 -14.46 3.33
CA ILE A 44 9.33 -14.23 1.91
C ILE A 44 9.81 -15.48 1.15
N GLY A 45 10.44 -16.43 1.85
CA GLY A 45 10.99 -17.65 1.27
C GLY A 45 12.30 -17.39 0.52
N THR A 46 12.48 -18.04 -0.64
CA THR A 46 13.69 -17.97 -1.47
C THR A 46 13.66 -16.86 -2.51
N HIS A 47 12.84 -15.81 -2.31
CA HIS A 47 12.68 -14.74 -3.28
C HIS A 47 14.01 -13.98 -3.53
N PRO A 48 14.41 -13.72 -4.80
CA PRO A 48 15.69 -13.08 -5.11
C PRO A 48 15.85 -11.67 -4.53
N ILE A 49 14.74 -11.01 -4.17
CA ILE A 49 14.77 -9.68 -3.53
C ILE A 49 15.63 -9.65 -2.27
N LEU A 50 15.69 -10.74 -1.48
CA LEU A 50 16.49 -10.76 -0.26
C LEU A 50 17.98 -10.52 -0.52
N VAL A 51 18.50 -11.10 -1.60
CA VAL A 51 19.90 -10.95 -2.00
C VAL A 51 20.13 -9.55 -2.55
N ALA A 52 19.26 -9.07 -3.45
CA ALA A 52 19.39 -7.74 -4.04
C ALA A 52 19.26 -6.63 -2.97
N TYR A 53 18.34 -6.81 -2.03
CA TYR A 53 18.10 -5.84 -0.97
C TYR A 53 19.32 -5.65 -0.07
N GLY A 54 19.92 -6.76 0.39
CA GLY A 54 21.11 -6.71 1.23
C GLY A 54 22.35 -6.11 0.54
N ASN A 55 22.43 -6.21 -0.79
CA ASN A 55 23.60 -5.76 -1.55
C ASN A 55 23.49 -4.31 -2.02
N GLU A 56 22.37 -3.94 -2.67
CA GLU A 56 22.30 -2.69 -3.44
C GLU A 56 21.02 -1.87 -3.22
N LEU A 57 19.89 -2.50 -2.91
CA LEU A 57 18.62 -1.76 -2.83
C LEU A 57 18.42 -1.06 -1.49
N HIS A 58 18.93 -1.64 -0.39
CA HIS A 58 18.73 -1.09 0.95
C HIS A 58 19.14 0.40 1.07
N PRO A 59 20.34 0.83 0.63
CA PRO A 59 20.71 2.25 0.68
C PRO A 59 19.75 3.16 -0.12
N ARG A 60 19.26 2.72 -1.27
CA ARG A 60 18.33 3.50 -2.12
C ARG A 60 16.95 3.62 -1.48
N VAL A 61 16.50 2.57 -0.80
CA VAL A 61 15.24 2.59 -0.03
C VAL A 61 15.35 3.55 1.15
N LEU A 62 16.48 3.56 1.86
CA LEU A 62 16.72 4.53 2.94
C LEU A 62 16.79 5.97 2.42
N GLU A 63 17.36 6.19 1.23
CA GLU A 63 17.38 7.51 0.58
C GLU A 63 15.97 8.01 0.26
N ALA A 64 15.10 7.15 -0.29
CA ALA A 64 13.68 7.48 -0.53
C ALA A 64 12.94 7.86 0.77
N LEU A 65 13.34 7.27 1.89
CA LEU A 65 12.76 7.52 3.21
C LEU A 65 13.40 8.66 3.99
N ALA A 66 14.38 9.38 3.43
CA ALA A 66 15.17 10.37 4.16
C ALA A 66 14.36 11.52 4.80
N ARG A 67 13.13 11.75 4.32
CA ARG A 67 12.20 12.78 4.84
C ARG A 67 10.99 12.24 5.59
N VAL A 68 10.88 10.91 5.70
CA VAL A 68 9.77 10.24 6.37
C VAL A 68 10.22 9.84 7.77
N PRO A 69 9.43 10.09 8.84
CA PRO A 69 9.76 9.58 10.16
C PRO A 69 9.45 8.07 10.25
N TRP A 70 10.36 7.23 9.75
CA TRP A 70 10.22 5.77 9.72
C TRP A 70 10.91 5.08 10.91
N GLN A 71 10.40 3.91 11.30
CA GLN A 71 10.91 3.06 12.39
C GLN A 71 11.58 1.78 11.87
N THR A 72 10.89 1.06 10.98
CA THR A 72 11.39 -0.19 10.39
C THR A 72 11.13 -0.24 8.90
N VAL A 73 11.98 -1.00 8.19
CA VAL A 73 11.74 -1.41 6.82
C VAL A 73 11.95 -2.92 6.77
N ASP A 74 10.87 -3.64 6.49
CA ASP A 74 10.81 -5.10 6.53
C ASP A 74 10.38 -5.66 5.16
N ILE A 75 10.82 -6.89 4.85
CA ILE A 75 10.43 -7.58 3.62
C ILE A 75 9.78 -8.92 3.97
N PHE A 76 8.52 -9.08 3.58
CA PHE A 76 7.72 -10.28 3.79
C PHE A 76 6.67 -10.43 2.70
N ARG A 77 5.88 -11.50 2.74
CA ARG A 77 4.68 -11.62 1.90
C ARG A 77 3.47 -11.13 2.65
N LEU A 78 2.64 -10.33 1.99
CA LEU A 78 1.44 -9.74 2.58
C LEU A 78 0.23 -9.94 1.68
N GLY A 79 -0.85 -10.46 2.24
CA GLY A 79 -2.13 -10.54 1.57
C GLY A 79 -3.10 -11.36 2.40
N PHE A 80 -4.11 -11.96 1.76
CA PHE A 80 -5.19 -12.65 2.47
C PHE A 80 -4.80 -14.10 2.79
N ALA A 81 -5.31 -14.63 3.91
CA ALA A 81 -4.94 -15.95 4.41
C ALA A 81 -5.41 -17.11 3.51
N ASP A 82 -6.45 -16.88 2.71
CA ASP A 82 -6.98 -17.79 1.69
C ASP A 82 -6.21 -17.72 0.36
N ASN A 83 -5.20 -16.86 0.24
CA ASN A 83 -4.35 -16.73 -0.94
C ASN A 83 -2.95 -17.31 -0.69
N ASP A 84 -2.64 -18.38 -1.41
CA ASP A 84 -1.32 -19.03 -1.36
C ASP A 84 -0.21 -18.20 -2.04
N ASP A 85 -0.56 -17.27 -2.94
CA ASP A 85 0.39 -16.45 -3.70
C ASP A 85 0.33 -14.98 -3.30
N ASN A 86 0.52 -14.71 -2.01
CA ASN A 86 0.61 -13.35 -1.51
C ASN A 86 1.92 -12.68 -1.97
N PRO A 87 1.87 -11.45 -2.54
CA PRO A 87 3.05 -10.82 -3.11
C PRO A 87 4.09 -10.45 -2.05
N PRO A 88 5.38 -10.42 -2.41
CA PRO A 88 6.40 -9.72 -1.64
C PRO A 88 6.06 -8.25 -1.43
N VAL A 89 6.30 -7.74 -0.23
CA VAL A 89 6.09 -6.33 0.12
C VAL A 89 7.30 -5.81 0.89
N VAL A 90 7.80 -4.64 0.48
CA VAL A 90 8.64 -3.78 1.32
C VAL A 90 7.69 -2.98 2.20
N LEU A 91 7.59 -3.36 3.49
CA LEU A 91 6.75 -2.66 4.45
C LEU A 91 7.59 -1.64 5.22
N ILE A 92 7.09 -0.41 5.26
CA ILE A 92 7.63 0.68 6.05
C ILE A 92 6.72 0.89 7.26
N THR A 93 7.26 0.78 8.47
CA THR A 93 6.56 1.22 9.68
C THR A 93 6.91 2.67 9.94
N ILE A 94 5.92 3.57 9.93
CA ILE A 94 6.08 5.01 10.19
C ILE A 94 5.69 5.34 11.63
N MET A 95 6.36 6.34 12.21
CA MET A 95 5.92 6.95 13.45
C MET A 95 4.63 7.74 13.14
N GLU A 96 3.55 7.48 13.88
CA GLU A 96 2.25 8.14 13.67
C GLU A 96 2.37 9.66 13.89
N GLU A 97 3.13 10.05 14.91
CA GLU A 97 3.49 11.43 15.20
C GLU A 97 4.29 12.05 14.05
N ASP A 98 3.79 13.18 13.53
CA ASP A 98 4.42 13.98 12.47
C ASP A 98 4.48 13.33 11.07
N SER A 99 3.63 12.34 10.77
CA SER A 99 3.54 11.76 9.43
C SER A 99 2.78 12.67 8.45
N ASP A 100 3.49 13.22 7.46
CA ASP A 100 2.88 13.83 6.27
C ASP A 100 2.53 12.73 5.26
N GLU A 101 1.23 12.42 5.13
CA GLU A 101 0.72 11.39 4.22
C GLU A 101 1.22 11.54 2.78
N ASN A 102 1.41 12.79 2.29
CA ASN A 102 1.92 13.01 0.94
C ASN A 102 3.40 12.64 0.84
N LEU A 103 4.21 12.95 1.85
CA LEU A 103 5.61 12.56 1.88
C LEU A 103 5.76 11.04 1.97
N VAL A 104 4.92 10.39 2.78
CA VAL A 104 4.88 8.92 2.89
C VAL A 104 4.53 8.30 1.53
N GLN A 105 3.48 8.78 0.87
CA GLN A 105 3.09 8.24 -0.44
C GLN A 105 4.17 8.44 -1.50
N VAL A 106 4.81 9.61 -1.53
CA VAL A 106 5.94 9.87 -2.45
C VAL A 106 7.08 8.89 -2.20
N ALA A 107 7.42 8.60 -0.94
CA ALA A 107 8.46 7.63 -0.62
C ALA A 107 8.07 6.20 -1.03
N VAL A 108 6.83 5.79 -0.80
CA VAL A 108 6.29 4.49 -1.25
C VAL A 108 6.38 4.35 -2.77
N ASP A 109 5.99 5.39 -3.51
CA ASP A 109 6.05 5.39 -4.98
C ASP A 109 7.50 5.33 -5.50
N GLN A 110 8.43 6.01 -4.83
CA GLN A 110 9.85 5.94 -5.13
C GLN A 110 10.42 4.55 -4.86
N ILE A 111 10.08 3.91 -3.74
CA ILE A 111 10.50 2.55 -3.42
C ILE A 111 9.95 1.58 -4.46
N ARG A 112 8.67 1.70 -4.84
CA ARG A 112 8.09 0.91 -5.93
C ARG A 112 8.86 1.09 -7.24
N SER A 113 9.24 2.32 -7.57
CA SER A 113 10.03 2.62 -8.77
C SER A 113 11.41 1.96 -8.72
N ILE A 114 12.09 2.00 -7.56
CA ILE A 114 13.35 1.29 -7.33
C ILE A 114 13.18 -0.22 -7.58
N MET A 115 12.10 -0.84 -7.11
CA MET A 115 11.85 -2.28 -7.37
C MET A 115 11.70 -2.56 -8.87
N VAL A 116 10.87 -1.78 -9.56
CA VAL A 116 10.63 -1.92 -11.00
C VAL A 116 11.91 -1.73 -11.82
N GLU A 117 12.71 -0.73 -11.50
CA GLU A 117 14.00 -0.45 -12.17
C GLU A 117 14.99 -1.61 -12.06
N ASN A 118 14.89 -2.41 -11.00
CA ASN A 118 15.75 -3.58 -10.76
C ASN A 118 15.08 -4.90 -11.16
N GLY A 119 13.97 -4.85 -11.90
CA GLY A 119 13.28 -6.03 -12.46
C GLY A 119 12.33 -6.74 -11.50
N PHE A 120 12.09 -6.20 -10.31
CA PHE A 120 11.17 -6.75 -9.31
C PHE A 120 9.74 -6.19 -9.51
N LEU A 121 9.06 -6.67 -10.55
CA LEU A 121 7.71 -6.22 -10.92
C LEU A 121 6.61 -6.72 -9.99
N ASP A 122 6.90 -7.78 -9.24
CA ASP A 122 6.00 -8.47 -8.31
C ASP A 122 6.17 -8.00 -6.85
N VAL A 123 7.18 -7.18 -6.56
CA VAL A 123 7.43 -6.63 -5.23
C VAL A 123 6.66 -5.31 -5.07
N HIS A 124 5.79 -5.25 -4.07
CA HIS A 124 5.06 -4.04 -3.71
C HIS A 124 5.78 -3.24 -2.63
N ALA A 125 5.31 -2.02 -2.38
CA ALA A 125 5.70 -1.20 -1.24
C ALA A 125 4.44 -0.72 -0.52
N GLU A 126 4.44 -0.81 0.82
CA GLU A 126 3.34 -0.34 1.67
C GLU A 126 3.90 0.38 2.89
N ALA A 127 3.18 1.38 3.39
CA ALA A 127 3.49 2.02 4.66
C ALA A 127 2.34 1.77 5.65
N LYS A 128 2.68 1.55 6.91
CA LYS A 128 1.72 1.48 8.02
C LYS A 128 2.21 2.29 9.21
N THR A 129 1.31 2.83 10.00
CA THR A 129 1.66 3.38 11.31
C THR A 129 2.00 2.25 12.29
N GLY A 130 3.01 2.47 13.12
CA GLY A 130 3.48 1.56 14.17
C GLY A 130 2.89 1.83 15.53
#